data_AF-A0A2J0MET8-F1
#
_entry.id   AF-A0A2J0MET8-F1
#
_cell.length_a   1.000
_cell.length_b   1.000
_cell.length_c   1.000
_cell.angle_alpha   90.00
_cell.angle_beta   90.00
_cell.angle_gamma   90.00
#
_symmetry.space_group_name_H-M   'P 1'
#
loop_
_entity.id
_entity.type
_entity.pdbx_description
1 polymer ?
#
loop_
_entity_poly.entity_id
_entity_poly.type
_entity_poly.pdbx_seq_one_letter_code
_entity_poly.pdbx_strand_id
1 'polypeptide(L)'
;MDSKKLLIRLILIIFLIFLLNYLAMEFYWYSSIWYLDMPMHFLGGFWLGLIVIYLFFLKDDVFKSIFKILFFVSSIGIGWEIFEIVVNNYVTQNYFNYLDTISDIFFDLSGGLFAILYFLKNIVSVKENTQ
;
A
#
# COMPACT_ATOMS: atom_id res chain seq x y z
N MET A 1 -19.59 -4.75 4.26
CA MET A 1 -19.05 -3.67 3.39
C MET A 1 -19.56 -3.92 1.98
N ASP A 2 -20.04 -2.89 1.29
CA ASP A 2 -20.51 -3.02 -0.10
C ASP A 2 -19.32 -3.17 -1.04
N SER A 3 -19.22 -4.31 -1.72
CA SER A 3 -18.12 -4.62 -2.64
C SER A 3 -17.98 -3.61 -3.77
N LYS A 4 -19.09 -2.99 -4.23
CA LYS A 4 -19.04 -1.95 -5.26
C LYS A 4 -18.38 -0.68 -4.73
N LYS A 5 -18.71 -0.28 -3.50
CA LYS A 5 -18.08 0.89 -2.84
C LYS A 5 -16.59 0.65 -2.59
N LEU A 6 -16.20 -0.57 -2.24
CA LEU A 6 -14.79 -0.90 -2.07
C LEU A 6 -14.03 -0.87 -3.40
N LEU A 7 -14.61 -1.43 -4.46
CA LEU A 7 -14.02 -1.39 -5.80
C LEU A 7 -13.81 0.04 -6.30
N ILE A 8 -14.80 0.93 -6.11
CA ILE A 8 -14.67 2.34 -6.45
C ILE A 8 -13.49 2.98 -5.69
N ARG A 9 -13.33 2.70 -4.39
CA ARG A 9 -12.20 3.20 -3.59
C ARG A 9 -10.86 2.69 -4.12
N LEU A 10 -10.77 1.41 -4.48
CA LEU A 10 -9.57 0.83 -5.09
C LEU A 10 -9.18 1.55 -6.38
N ILE A 11 -10.16 1.81 -7.25
CA ILE A 11 -9.95 2.52 -8.52
C ILE A 11 -9.52 3.96 -8.27
N LEU A 12 -10.16 4.67 -7.32
CA LEU A 12 -9.80 6.05 -7.00
C LEU A 12 -8.39 6.14 -6.42
N ILE A 13 -7.99 5.23 -5.53
CA ILE A 13 -6.66 5.24 -4.91
C ILE A 13 -5.58 4.94 -5.95
N ILE A 14 -5.75 3.91 -6.80
CA ILE A 14 -4.74 3.62 -7.82
C ILE A 14 -4.64 4.74 -8.86
N PHE A 15 -5.76 5.38 -9.20
CA PHE A 15 -5.74 6.55 -10.08
C PHE A 15 -5.05 7.75 -9.43
N LEU A 16 -5.25 7.97 -8.13
CA LEU A 16 -4.54 9.00 -7.37
C LEU A 16 -3.04 8.73 -7.32
N ILE A 17 -2.62 7.50 -7.03
CA ILE A 17 -1.20 7.09 -7.03
C ILE A 17 -0.59 7.33 -8.41
N PHE A 18 -1.27 6.90 -9.48
CA PHE A 18 -0.83 7.11 -10.85
C PHE A 18 -0.66 8.60 -11.17
N LEU A 19 -1.67 9.43 -10.84
CA LEU A 19 -1.62 10.87 -11.09
C LEU A 19 -0.49 11.55 -10.30
N LEU A 20 -0.34 11.21 -9.02
CA LEU A 20 0.73 11.74 -8.17
C LEU A 20 2.11 11.35 -8.70
N ASN A 21 2.30 10.08 -9.09
CA ASN A 21 3.56 9.61 -9.67
C ASN A 21 3.88 10.33 -10.99
N TYR A 22 2.88 10.47 -11.87
CA TYR A 22 3.04 11.18 -13.14
C TYR A 22 3.48 12.64 -12.93
N LEU A 23 2.79 13.36 -12.04
CA LEU A 23 3.17 14.73 -11.69
C LEU A 23 4.54 14.79 -11.00
N ALA A 24 4.84 13.84 -10.12
CA ALA A 24 6.11 13.79 -9.42
C ALA A 24 7.29 13.58 -10.37
N MET A 25 7.11 12.78 -11.43
CA MET A 25 8.10 12.64 -12.50
C MET A 25 8.22 13.90 -13.34
N GLU A 26 7.10 14.46 -13.82
CA GLU A 26 7.09 15.64 -14.70
C GLU A 26 7.72 16.88 -14.03
N PHE A 27 7.48 17.05 -12.73
CA PHE A 27 7.97 18.19 -11.96
C PHE A 27 9.19 17.88 -11.07
N TYR A 28 9.81 16.71 -11.25
CA TYR A 28 10.99 16.27 -10.48
C TYR A 28 10.80 16.33 -8.95
N TRP A 29 9.58 16.03 -8.47
CA TRP A 29 9.28 16.07 -7.04
C TRP A 29 10.02 15.00 -6.25
N TYR A 30 10.33 13.85 -6.84
CA TYR A 30 11.18 12.84 -6.20
C TYR A 30 12.56 13.37 -5.83
N SER A 31 13.10 14.31 -6.62
CA SER A 31 14.38 14.97 -6.31
C SER A 31 14.22 16.21 -5.44
N SER A 32 13.08 16.89 -5.51
CA SER A 32 12.85 18.18 -4.83
C SER A 32 12.22 18.03 -3.44
N ILE A 33 11.49 16.94 -3.21
CA ILE A 33 10.72 16.64 -2.00
C ILE A 33 11.19 15.27 -1.49
N TRP A 34 12.22 15.30 -0.63
CA TRP A 34 12.92 14.10 -0.15
C TRP A 34 12.04 13.07 0.58
N TYR A 35 10.89 13.48 1.11
CA TYR A 35 9.98 12.58 1.82
C TYR A 35 8.83 12.07 0.94
N LEU A 36 8.73 12.47 -0.34
CA LEU A 36 7.56 12.15 -1.18
C LEU A 36 7.39 10.64 -1.42
N ASP A 37 8.48 9.88 -1.40
CA ASP A 37 8.44 8.44 -1.58
C ASP A 37 7.67 7.75 -0.46
N MET A 38 7.85 8.21 0.78
CA MET A 38 7.21 7.64 1.96
C MET A 38 5.66 7.64 1.87
N PRO A 39 4.97 8.76 1.54
CA PRO A 39 3.54 8.74 1.22
C PRO A 39 3.15 7.84 0.05
N MET A 40 4.00 7.71 -0.98
CA MET A 40 3.72 6.85 -2.12
C MET A 40 3.72 5.37 -1.72
N HIS A 41 4.72 4.94 -0.94
CA HIS A 41 4.76 3.61 -0.31
C HIS A 41 3.57 3.38 0.62
N PHE A 42 3.25 4.36 1.48
CA PHE A 42 2.06 4.25 2.33
C PHE A 42 0.76 4.04 1.53
N LEU A 43 0.56 4.80 0.45
CA LEU A 43 -0.60 4.64 -0.43
C LEU A 43 -0.59 3.31 -1.16
N GLY A 44 0.58 2.85 -1.61
CA GLY A 44 0.80 1.54 -2.23
C GLY A 44 0.42 0.40 -1.28
N GLY A 45 1.01 0.36 -0.09
CA GLY A 45 0.70 -0.60 0.95
C GLY A 45 -0.77 -0.59 1.37
N PHE A 46 -1.38 0.60 1.50
CA PHE A 46 -2.82 0.73 1.79
C PHE A 46 -3.67 0.14 0.66
N TRP A 47 -3.34 0.45 -0.59
CA TRP A 47 -4.05 -0.07 -1.75
C TRP A 47 -3.96 -1.60 -1.86
N LEU A 48 -2.77 -2.17 -1.68
CA LEU A 48 -2.54 -3.62 -1.65
C LEU A 48 -3.34 -4.29 -0.52
N GLY A 49 -3.35 -3.70 0.68
CA GLY A 49 -4.16 -4.19 1.79
C GLY A 49 -5.66 -4.21 1.46
N LEU A 50 -6.17 -3.16 0.82
CA LEU A 50 -7.57 -3.12 0.37
C LEU A 50 -7.89 -4.16 -0.72
N ILE A 51 -6.93 -4.52 -1.59
CA ILE A 51 -7.12 -5.60 -2.57
C ILE A 51 -7.28 -6.94 -1.87
N VAL A 52 -6.41 -7.25 -0.91
CA VAL A 52 -6.52 -8.50 -0.14
C VAL A 52 -7.87 -8.54 0.56
N ILE A 53 -8.29 -7.43 1.17
CA ILE A 53 -9.64 -7.33 1.74
C ILE A 53 -10.69 -7.60 0.66
N TYR A 54 -10.66 -6.93 -0.49
CA TYR A 54 -11.64 -7.13 -1.56
C TYR A 54 -11.75 -8.59 -2.04
N LEU A 55 -10.62 -9.28 -2.19
CA LEU A 55 -10.57 -10.66 -2.68
C LEU A 55 -10.99 -11.70 -1.62
N PHE A 56 -10.70 -11.43 -0.34
CA PHE A 56 -10.87 -12.40 0.75
C PHE A 56 -11.92 -12.01 1.81
N PHE A 57 -12.61 -10.86 1.65
CA PHE A 57 -13.53 -10.22 2.61
C PHE A 57 -14.54 -11.14 3.31
N LEU A 58 -14.91 -12.26 2.69
CA LEU A 58 -16.03 -13.12 3.12
C LEU A 58 -15.65 -14.58 3.37
N LYS A 59 -14.37 -14.94 3.27
CA LYS A 59 -13.97 -16.37 3.25
C LYS A 59 -13.21 -16.83 4.48
N ASP A 60 -12.60 -15.91 5.22
CA ASP A 60 -11.66 -16.23 6.29
C ASP A 60 -12.00 -15.57 7.61
N ASP A 61 -11.47 -16.15 8.69
CA ASP A 61 -11.40 -15.51 10.01
C ASP A 61 -10.64 -14.17 9.92
N VAL A 62 -11.00 -13.22 10.80
CA VAL A 62 -10.33 -11.93 10.96
C VAL A 62 -8.82 -12.11 11.14
N PHE A 63 -8.37 -13.05 11.99
CA PHE A 63 -6.94 -13.28 12.21
C PHE A 63 -6.21 -13.76 10.95
N LYS A 64 -6.83 -14.68 10.20
CA LYS A 64 -6.28 -15.14 8.92
C LYS A 64 -6.23 -14.03 7.88
N SER A 65 -7.24 -13.16 7.86
CA SER A 65 -7.31 -12.01 6.96
C SER A 65 -6.20 -11.00 7.25
N ILE A 66 -5.97 -10.67 8.53
CA ILE A 66 -4.88 -9.79 8.96
C ILE A 66 -3.52 -10.37 8.54
N PHE A 67 -3.29 -11.65 8.82
CA PHE A 67 -2.04 -12.30 8.43
C PHE A 67 -1.82 -12.27 6.90
N LYS A 68 -2.86 -12.56 6.11
CA LYS A 68 -2.79 -12.47 4.65
C LYS A 68 -2.47 -11.06 4.15
N ILE A 69 -3.06 -10.03 4.75
CA ILE A 69 -2.78 -8.63 4.40
C ILE A 69 -1.31 -8.31 4.65
N LEU A 70 -0.83 -8.57 5.87
CA LEU A 70 0.56 -8.28 6.24
C LEU A 70 1.54 -9.06 5.35
N PHE A 71 1.31 -10.36 5.17
CA PHE A 71 2.16 -11.20 4.33
C PHE A 71 2.21 -10.71 2.88
N PHE A 72 1.06 -10.37 2.30
CA PHE A 72 0.98 -9.93 0.91
C PHE A 72 1.63 -8.56 0.70
N VAL A 73 1.32 -7.58 1.57
CA VAL A 73 1.91 -6.24 1.53
C VAL A 73 3.42 -6.31 1.70
N SER A 74 3.92 -7.08 2.68
CA SER A 74 5.38 -7.27 2.86
C SER A 74 6.03 -7.94 1.66
N SER A 75 5.39 -8.95 1.07
CA SER A 75 5.97 -9.67 -0.07
C SER A 75 6.12 -8.76 -1.29
N ILE A 76 5.13 -7.91 -1.55
CA ILE A 76 5.17 -6.95 -2.66
C ILE A 76 6.15 -5.81 -2.36
N GLY A 77 6.12 -5.24 -1.15
CA GLY A 77 7.04 -4.17 -0.74
C GLY A 77 8.51 -4.61 -0.83
N ILE A 78 8.85 -5.76 -0.24
CA ILE A 78 10.23 -6.32 -0.35
C ILE A 78 10.57 -6.61 -1.82
N GLY A 79 9.62 -7.09 -2.61
CA GLY A 79 9.82 -7.30 -4.05
C GLY A 79 10.13 -6.01 -4.81
N TRP A 80 9.46 -4.91 -4.44
CA TRP A 80 9.69 -3.58 -5.00
C TRP A 80 11.08 -3.06 -4.63
N GLU A 81 11.50 -3.18 -3.37
CA GLU A 81 12.85 -2.80 -2.93
C GLU A 81 13.94 -3.56 -3.68
N ILE A 82 13.78 -4.87 -3.87
CA ILE A 82 14.72 -5.66 -4.67
C ILE A 82 14.77 -5.16 -6.11
N PHE A 83 13.61 -4.82 -6.69
CA PHE A 83 13.54 -4.24 -8.03
C PHE A 83 14.29 -2.90 -8.10
N GLU A 84 14.09 -2.02 -7.13
CA GLU A 84 14.78 -0.73 -7.07
C GLU A 84 16.29 -0.88 -6.92
N ILE A 85 16.76 -1.79 -6.05
CA ILE A 85 18.18 -2.10 -5.91
C ILE A 85 18.77 -2.53 -7.25
N VAL A 86 18.07 -3.39 -7.99
CA VAL A 86 18.51 -3.85 -9.32
C VAL A 86 18.54 -2.69 -10.31
N VAL A 87 17.46 -1.90 -10.41
CA VAL A 87 17.38 -0.76 -11.33
C VAL A 87 18.44 0.30 -10.98
N ASN A 88 18.65 0.60 -9.70
CA ASN A 88 19.61 1.59 -9.27
C ASN A 88 21.05 1.18 -9.59
N ASN A 89 21.39 -0.09 -9.39
CA ASN A 89 22.72 -0.60 -9.69
C ASN A 89 23.00 -0.70 -11.20
N TYR A 90 22.02 -1.11 -12.01
CA TYR A 90 22.25 -1.43 -13.43
C TYR A 90 21.83 -0.33 -14.40
N VAL A 91 20.91 0.56 -14.03
CA VAL A 91 20.32 1.57 -14.93
C VAL A 91 20.74 2.99 -14.54
N THR A 92 20.51 3.39 -13.29
CA THR A 92 20.72 4.78 -12.86
C THR A 92 22.12 5.03 -12.28
N GLN A 93 22.84 3.96 -11.90
CA GLN A 93 24.15 4.00 -11.23
C GLN A 93 24.12 4.81 -9.91
N ASN A 94 22.95 4.88 -9.26
CA ASN A 94 22.79 5.51 -7.96
C ASN A 94 23.26 4.57 -6.84
N TYR A 95 23.79 5.16 -5.78
CA TYR A 95 24.18 4.41 -4.59
C TYR A 95 22.95 3.88 -3.85
N PHE A 96 23.02 2.61 -3.45
CA PHE A 96 22.02 2.01 -2.58
C PHE A 96 21.93 2.75 -1.24
N ASN A 97 20.72 3.18 -0.88
CA ASN A 97 20.44 3.84 0.39
C ASN A 97 19.61 2.92 1.30
N TYR A 98 20.27 2.34 2.31
CA TYR A 98 19.62 1.44 3.25
C TYR A 98 18.53 2.12 4.10
N LEU A 99 18.62 3.44 4.34
CA LEU A 99 17.61 4.15 5.11
C LEU A 99 16.31 4.33 4.32
N ASP A 100 16.43 4.49 3.01
CA ASP A 100 15.32 4.61 2.05
C ASP A 100 14.48 3.33 2.10
N THR A 101 15.11 2.20 1.76
CA THR A 101 14.50 0.87 1.79
C THR A 101 13.85 0.51 3.12
N ILE A 102 14.49 0.85 4.24
CA ILE A 102 13.88 0.60 5.58
C ILE A 102 12.64 1.46 5.76
N SER A 103 12.69 2.73 5.35
CA SER A 103 11.54 3.62 5.43
C SER A 103 10.41 3.16 4.51
N ASP A 104 10.72 2.73 3.30
CA ASP A 104 9.74 2.29 2.30
C ASP A 104 8.99 1.03 2.75
N ILE A 105 9.72 0.02 3.23
CA ILE A 105 9.11 -1.17 3.85
C ILE A 105 8.24 -0.79 5.05
N PHE A 106 8.68 0.16 5.88
CA PHE A 106 7.92 0.63 7.03
C PHE A 106 6.62 1.33 6.60
N PHE A 107 6.66 2.16 5.56
CA PHE A 107 5.49 2.88 5.06
C PHE A 107 4.52 1.96 4.32
N ASP A 108 5.02 0.99 3.55
CA ASP A 108 4.19 -0.07 2.96
C ASP A 108 3.41 -0.83 4.04
N LEU A 109 4.11 -1.29 5.09
CA LEU A 109 3.50 -1.96 6.23
C LEU A 109 2.49 -1.08 6.96
N SER A 110 2.82 0.19 7.17
CA SER A 110 1.92 1.17 7.79
C SER A 110 0.64 1.38 6.99
N GLY A 111 0.75 1.43 5.66
CA GLY A 111 -0.40 1.46 4.75
C GLY A 111 -1.26 0.20 4.88
N GLY A 112 -0.63 -0.98 4.90
CA GLY A 112 -1.31 -2.26 5.12
C GLY A 112 -2.03 -2.33 6.47
N LEU A 113 -1.42 -1.84 7.54
CA LEU A 113 -2.03 -1.71 8.87
C LEU A 113 -3.24 -0.77 8.84
N PHE A 114 -3.15 0.33 8.10
CA PHE A 114 -4.28 1.24 7.93
C PHE A 114 -5.46 0.57 7.19
N ALA A 115 -5.18 -0.30 6.21
CA ALA A 115 -6.19 -1.12 5.56
C ALA A 115 -6.87 -2.09 6.54
N ILE A 116 -6.11 -2.67 7.46
CA ILE A 116 -6.65 -3.53 8.54
C ILE A 116 -7.56 -2.73 9.47
N LEU A 117 -7.15 -1.55 9.93
CA LEU A 117 -7.98 -0.69 10.78
C LEU A 117 -9.28 -0.28 10.08
N TYR A 118 -9.18 0.07 8.79
CA TYR A 118 -10.33 0.35 7.94
C TYR A 118 -11.27 -0.86 7.85
N PHE A 119 -10.74 -2.08 7.69
CA PHE A 119 -11.52 -3.31 7.68
C PHE A 119 -12.23 -3.58 9.00
N LEU A 120 -11.52 -3.50 10.13
CA LEU A 120 -12.07 -3.75 11.46
C LEU A 120 -13.20 -2.79 11.80
N LYS A 121 -13.02 -1.49 11.52
CA LYS A 121 -14.07 -0.47 11.72
C LYS A 121 -15.36 -0.82 10.97
N ASN A 122 -15.24 -1.29 9.73
CA ASN A 122 -16.40 -1.65 8.91
C ASN A 122 -17.10 -2.93 9.41
N ILE A 123 -16.38 -3.88 10.01
CA ILE A 123 -16.99 -5.07 10.63
C ILE A 123 -17.78 -4.67 11.87
N VAL A 124 -17.19 -3.87 12.76
CA VAL A 124 -17.85 -3.42 14.01
C VAL A 124 -19.15 -2.68 13.69
N SER A 125 -19.12 -1.75 12.73
CA SER A 125 -20.31 -1.01 12.30
C SER A 125 -21.41 -1.89 11.72
N VAL A 126 -21.08 -3.01 11.06
CA VAL A 126 -22.11 -3.95 10.59
C VAL A 126 -22.77 -4.66 11.76
N LYS A 127 -21.99 -5.08 12.77
CA LYS A 127 -22.50 -5.81 13.94
C LYS A 127 -23.45 -4.95 14.79
N GLU A 128 -23.13 -3.67 15.00
CA GLU A 128 -23.97 -2.71 15.74
C GLU A 128 -25.31 -2.42 15.06
N ASN A 129 -25.37 -2.43 13.72
CA ASN A 129 -26.62 -2.18 12.98
C ASN A 129 -27.55 -3.41 12.89
N THR A 130 -27.13 -4.56 13.40
CA THR A 130 -27.90 -5.81 13.40
C THR A 130 -28.42 -6.22 14.79
N GLN A 131 -28.12 -5.44 15.83
CA GLN A 131 -28.67 -5.59 17.19
C GLN A 131 -29.79 -4.59 17.42
#